data_AF-A0A9W8UFT7-F1
#
_entry.id   AF-A0A9W8UFT7-F1
#
_cell.length_a   1.000
_cell.length_b   1.000
_cell.length_c   1.000
_cell.angle_alpha   90.00
_cell.angle_beta   90.00
_cell.angle_gamma   90.00
#
_symmetry.space_group_name_H-M   'P 1'
#
loop_
_entity.id
_entity.type
_entity.pdbx_description
1 polymer ?
#
loop_
_entity_poly.entity_id
_entity_poly.type
_entity_poly.pdbx_seq_one_letter_code
_entity_poly.pdbx_strand_id
1 'polypeptide(L)'
;MTQISEIFPWYYQCLFMVLEPTAIVTALLSIPVSPANHFHSLAPDNSAGPFWSPSAFQTRCDAESAWNTPQLRGLWYAYMAALAFSGVIEPMLLYVARYKLRDASDAEQVIKAVLASFLVFDIFHAGATLAVTGVAAALPGSSMHIYAMVNVWVPMAWLLLRVSWMLGLGRKSAVIRAKKE
;
A
#
# COMPACT_ATOMS: atom_id res chain seq x y z
N MET A 1 21.25 -5.21 -26.97
CA MET A 1 19.80 -5.04 -26.73
C MET A 1 19.51 -5.53 -25.32
N THR A 2 19.12 -4.62 -24.43
CA THR A 2 18.70 -4.97 -23.06
C THR A 2 17.40 -5.75 -23.14
N GLN A 3 17.31 -6.90 -22.47
CA GLN A 3 16.04 -7.62 -22.43
C GLN A 3 15.12 -7.00 -21.38
N ILE A 4 13.81 -6.91 -21.65
CA ILE A 4 12.82 -6.38 -20.70
C ILE A 4 12.81 -7.20 -19.39
N SER A 5 13.18 -8.48 -19.47
CA SER A 5 13.42 -9.37 -18.32
C SER A 5 14.50 -8.85 -17.35
N GLU A 6 15.47 -8.08 -17.83
CA GLU A 6 16.57 -7.48 -17.05
C GLU A 6 16.15 -6.16 -16.37
N ILE A 7 15.15 -5.47 -16.91
CA ILE A 7 14.60 -4.21 -16.39
C ILE A 7 13.69 -4.49 -15.18
N PHE A 8 12.90 -5.56 -15.26
CA PHE A 8 12.03 -6.00 -14.18
C PHE A 8 12.36 -7.44 -13.76
N PRO A 9 13.40 -7.63 -12.92
CA PRO A 9 13.82 -8.96 -12.48
C PRO A 9 12.70 -9.78 -11.82
N TRP A 10 12.86 -11.11 -11.85
CA TRP A 10 11.86 -12.07 -11.37
C TRP A 10 11.40 -11.85 -9.93
N TYR A 11 12.27 -11.34 -9.05
CA TYR A 11 11.93 -11.11 -7.65
C TYR A 11 11.04 -9.86 -7.48
N TYR A 12 11.26 -8.79 -8.24
CA TYR A 12 10.34 -7.65 -8.28
C TYR A 12 9.01 -8.02 -8.96
N GLN A 13 9.06 -8.90 -9.96
CA GLN A 13 7.85 -9.50 -10.52
C GLN A 13 7.07 -10.27 -9.46
N CYS A 14 7.73 -11.12 -8.68
CA CYS A 14 7.08 -11.87 -7.60
C CYS A 14 6.48 -10.92 -6.55
N LEU A 15 7.22 -9.88 -6.14
CA LEU A 15 6.76 -8.90 -5.15
C LEU A 15 5.52 -8.14 -5.64
N PHE A 16 5.63 -7.41 -6.76
CA PHE A 16 4.61 -6.45 -7.18
C PHE A 16 3.49 -7.05 -8.05
N MET A 17 3.72 -8.20 -8.70
CA MET A 17 2.71 -8.84 -9.54
C MET A 17 2.02 -10.04 -8.90
N VAL A 18 2.54 -10.53 -7.76
CA VAL A 18 1.97 -11.71 -7.08
C VAL A 18 1.73 -11.42 -5.61
N LEU A 19 2.77 -11.17 -4.82
CA LEU A 19 2.67 -11.09 -3.36
C LEU A 19 1.82 -9.91 -2.89
N GLU A 20 2.09 -8.71 -3.39
CA GLU A 20 1.34 -7.51 -3.02
C GLU A 20 -0.15 -7.59 -3.44
N PRO A 21 -0.49 -7.92 -4.71
CA PRO A 21 -1.88 -8.13 -5.10
C PRO A 21 -2.59 -9.21 -4.27
N THR A 22 -1.89 -10.31 -3.95
CA THR A 22 -2.47 -11.39 -3.12
C THR A 22 -2.75 -10.92 -1.70
N ALA A 23 -1.83 -10.14 -1.10
CA ALA A 23 -2.03 -9.55 0.22
C ALA A 23 -3.23 -8.59 0.22
N ILE A 24 -3.35 -7.74 -0.81
CA ILE A 24 -4.47 -6.81 -0.99
C ILE A 24 -5.80 -7.56 -1.12
N VAL A 25 -5.87 -8.59 -1.98
CA VAL A 25 -7.11 -9.38 -2.16
C VAL A 25 -7.49 -10.11 -0.87
N THR A 26 -6.51 -10.66 -0.16
CA THR A 26 -6.75 -11.32 1.14
C THR A 26 -7.29 -10.32 2.16
N ALA A 27 -6.71 -9.12 2.25
CA ALA A 27 -7.20 -8.05 3.11
C ALA A 27 -8.64 -7.66 2.75
N LEU A 28 -8.94 -7.46 1.47
CA LEU A 28 -10.29 -7.14 0.98
C LEU A 28 -11.33 -8.18 1.39
N LEU A 29 -11.01 -9.47 1.24
CA LEU A 29 -11.91 -10.57 1.62
C LEU A 29 -12.07 -10.69 3.14
N SER A 30 -11.10 -10.24 3.92
CA SER A 30 -11.16 -10.30 5.39
C SER A 30 -12.03 -9.20 6.01
N ILE A 31 -12.24 -8.07 5.33
CA ILE A 31 -13.08 -6.95 5.81
C ILE A 31 -14.51 -7.39 6.15
N PRO A 32 -15.27 -8.06 5.26
CA PRO A 32 -16.62 -8.51 5.58
C PRO A 32 -16.65 -9.65 6.61
N VAL A 33 -15.57 -10.45 6.71
CA VAL A 33 -15.50 -11.58 7.66
C VAL A 33 -15.29 -11.10 9.09
N SER A 34 -14.57 -9.99 9.28
CA SER A 34 -14.14 -9.52 10.59
C SER A 34 -14.18 -7.98 10.72
N PRO A 35 -15.36 -7.35 10.58
CA PRO A 35 -15.49 -5.90 10.54
C PRO A 35 -15.04 -5.21 11.83
N ALA A 36 -15.21 -5.84 13.01
CA ALA A 36 -14.79 -5.26 14.28
C ALA A 36 -13.26 -5.11 14.40
N ASN A 37 -12.50 -6.12 13.99
CA ASN A 37 -11.03 -6.06 13.99
C ASN A 37 -10.52 -4.97 13.04
N HIS A 38 -11.19 -4.84 11.90
CA HIS A 38 -10.92 -3.84 10.89
C HIS A 38 -11.34 -2.43 11.34
N PHE A 39 -12.39 -2.28 12.14
CA PHE A 39 -12.73 -1.01 12.78
C PHE A 39 -11.64 -0.57 13.76
N HIS A 40 -11.17 -1.47 14.62
CA HIS A 40 -10.03 -1.20 15.50
C HIS A 40 -8.72 -0.94 14.75
N SER A 41 -8.63 -1.35 13.48
CA SER A 41 -7.53 -0.94 12.58
C SER A 41 -7.59 0.52 12.17
N LEU A 42 -8.79 1.04 11.93
CA LEU A 42 -8.99 2.38 11.41
C LEU A 42 -9.01 3.42 12.53
N ALA A 43 -9.61 3.08 13.67
CA ALA A 43 -9.75 3.97 14.81
C ALA A 43 -9.72 3.17 16.14
N PRO A 44 -8.54 2.67 16.58
CA PRO A 44 -8.42 2.06 17.90
C PRO A 44 -8.86 3.02 19.02
N ASP A 45 -9.27 2.49 20.17
CA ASP A 45 -9.93 3.26 21.24
C ASP A 45 -9.05 4.36 21.88
N ASN A 46 -7.73 4.27 21.70
CA ASN A 46 -6.75 5.25 22.15
C ASN A 46 -6.18 6.09 20.99
N SER A 47 -6.87 6.11 19.83
CA SER A 47 -6.51 6.95 18.70
C SER A 47 -6.40 8.40 19.14
N ALA A 48 -5.27 9.02 18.82
CA ALA A 48 -4.95 10.40 19.18
C ALA A 48 -4.25 11.11 18.01
N GLY A 49 -4.63 10.76 16.78
CA GLY A 49 -4.11 11.42 15.59
C GLY A 49 -4.65 12.85 15.42
N PRO A 50 -4.01 13.67 14.58
CA PRO A 50 -4.44 15.05 14.32
C PRO A 50 -5.88 15.16 13.78
N PHE A 51 -6.41 14.14 13.12
CA PHE A 51 -7.79 14.09 12.62
C PHE A 51 -8.74 13.33 13.54
N TRP A 52 -8.28 12.88 14.71
CA TRP A 52 -9.06 12.16 15.69
C TRP A 52 -8.74 12.64 17.11
N SER A 53 -9.56 13.56 17.60
CA SER A 53 -9.49 14.01 18.99
C SER A 53 -10.55 13.31 19.84
N PRO A 54 -10.18 12.73 21.00
CA PRO A 54 -11.15 12.24 21.95
C PRO A 54 -12.04 13.39 22.41
N SER A 55 -13.35 13.32 22.14
CA SER A 55 -14.31 14.27 22.68
C SER A 55 -14.64 13.91 24.13
N ALA A 56 -14.52 14.86 25.04
CA ALA A 56 -14.97 14.68 26.43
C ALA A 56 -16.50 14.62 26.58
N PHE A 57 -17.23 15.00 25.52
CA PHE A 57 -18.69 15.18 25.55
C PHE A 57 -19.47 14.11 24.77
N GLN A 58 -18.79 13.29 23.97
CA GLN A 58 -19.42 12.23 23.18
C GLN A 58 -19.00 10.86 23.72
N THR A 59 -19.99 10.00 23.95
CA THR A 59 -19.76 8.59 24.26
C THR A 59 -19.04 7.91 23.10
N ARG A 60 -18.01 7.13 23.40
CA ARG A 60 -17.30 6.34 22.39
C ARG A 60 -18.27 5.36 21.73
N CYS A 61 -18.23 5.30 20.41
CA CYS A 61 -18.99 4.33 19.64
C CYS A 61 -18.21 3.00 19.66
N ASP A 62 -18.86 1.90 20.03
CA ASP A 62 -18.28 0.57 19.85
C ASP A 62 -18.28 0.15 18.36
N ALA A 63 -17.48 -0.87 18.02
CA ALA A 63 -17.29 -1.29 16.64
C ALA A 63 -18.61 -1.70 15.94
N GLU A 64 -19.53 -2.33 16.69
CA GLU A 64 -20.81 -2.81 16.17
C GLU A 64 -21.78 -1.65 15.87
N SER A 65 -21.82 -0.66 16.76
CA SER A 65 -22.60 0.56 16.58
C SER A 65 -22.02 1.43 15.46
N ALA A 66 -20.69 1.52 15.38
CA ALA A 66 -20.00 2.31 14.36
C ALA A 66 -20.20 1.74 12.95
N TRP A 67 -20.25 0.40 12.80
CA TRP A 67 -20.52 -0.29 11.53
C TRP A 67 -21.82 0.15 10.85
N ASN A 68 -22.82 0.52 11.65
CA ASN A 68 -24.12 0.94 11.15
C ASN A 68 -24.21 2.42 10.80
N THR A 69 -23.13 3.19 11.01
CA THR A 69 -23.10 4.61 10.67
C THR A 69 -22.81 4.84 9.18
N PRO A 70 -23.50 5.79 8.52
CA PRO A 70 -23.21 6.15 7.13
C PRO A 70 -21.77 6.58 6.89
N GLN A 71 -21.14 7.25 7.86
CA GLN A 71 -19.77 7.77 7.77
C GLN A 71 -18.76 6.62 7.69
N LEU A 72 -18.87 5.63 8.57
CA LEU A 72 -17.95 4.50 8.57
C LEU A 72 -18.16 3.60 7.35
N ARG A 73 -19.41 3.39 6.93
CA ARG A 73 -19.72 2.65 5.69
C ARG A 73 -19.12 3.34 4.46
N GLY A 74 -19.20 4.67 4.40
CA GLY A 74 -18.57 5.47 3.35
C GLY A 74 -17.04 5.33 3.35
N LEU A 75 -16.42 5.36 4.54
CA LEU A 75 -14.98 5.18 4.69
C LEU A 75 -14.54 3.76 4.25
N TRP A 76 -15.27 2.73 4.67
CA TRP A 76 -15.00 1.35 4.25
C TRP A 76 -15.15 1.16 2.75
N TYR A 77 -16.21 1.72 2.16
CA TYR A 77 -16.40 1.67 0.72
C TYR A 77 -15.22 2.30 -0.03
N ALA A 78 -14.78 3.50 0.39
CA ALA A 78 -13.64 4.17 -0.21
C ALA A 78 -12.34 3.38 -0.01
N TYR A 79 -12.12 2.82 1.18
CA TYR A 79 -10.94 2.01 1.50
C TYR A 79 -10.88 0.72 0.67
N MET A 80 -11.99 -0.02 0.62
CA MET A 80 -12.11 -1.24 -0.20
C MET A 80 -11.97 -0.93 -1.69
N ALA A 81 -12.56 0.16 -2.18
CA ALA A 81 -12.41 0.57 -3.58
C ALA A 81 -10.95 0.91 -3.91
N ALA A 82 -10.25 1.64 -3.03
CA ALA A 82 -8.84 1.98 -3.22
C ALA A 82 -7.95 0.73 -3.22
N LEU A 83 -8.16 -0.19 -2.29
CA LEU A 83 -7.45 -1.47 -2.25
C LEU A 83 -7.72 -2.30 -3.51
N ALA A 84 -8.98 -2.46 -3.91
CA ALA A 84 -9.35 -3.22 -5.10
C ALA A 84 -8.74 -2.63 -6.37
N PHE A 85 -8.75 -1.30 -6.49
CA PHE A 85 -8.11 -0.60 -7.60
C PHE A 85 -6.59 -0.87 -7.62
N SER A 86 -5.93 -0.77 -6.47
CA SER A 86 -4.49 -1.04 -6.34
C SER A 86 -4.14 -2.48 -6.73
N GLY A 87 -4.83 -3.46 -6.14
CA GLY A 87 -4.58 -4.88 -6.37
C GLY A 87 -4.86 -5.38 -7.79
N VAL A 88 -5.51 -4.56 -8.63
CA VAL A 88 -5.79 -4.88 -10.04
C VAL A 88 -4.89 -4.08 -10.98
N ILE A 89 -4.82 -2.77 -10.80
CA ILE A 89 -4.18 -1.86 -11.78
C ILE A 89 -2.67 -2.04 -11.78
N GLU A 90 -2.03 -2.16 -10.62
CA GLU A 90 -0.58 -2.35 -10.54
C GLU A 90 -0.11 -3.61 -11.30
N PRO A 91 -0.58 -4.83 -10.96
CA PRO A 91 -0.11 -6.03 -11.64
C PRO A 91 -0.46 -6.04 -13.13
N MET A 92 -1.60 -5.47 -13.54
CA MET A 92 -1.98 -5.39 -14.95
C MET A 92 -1.04 -4.47 -15.74
N LEU A 93 -0.74 -3.27 -15.23
CA LEU A 93 0.15 -2.34 -15.94
C LEU A 93 1.59 -2.87 -15.99
N LEU A 94 2.08 -3.47 -14.90
CA LEU A 94 3.39 -4.12 -14.88
C LEU A 94 3.45 -5.32 -15.83
N TYR A 95 2.37 -6.10 -15.93
CA TYR A 95 2.26 -7.18 -16.90
C TYR A 95 2.38 -6.67 -18.34
N VAL A 96 1.62 -5.63 -18.69
CA VAL A 96 1.66 -5.02 -20.03
C VAL A 96 3.06 -4.48 -20.31
N ALA A 97 3.65 -3.75 -19.37
CA ALA A 97 4.96 -3.16 -19.54
C ALA A 97 6.04 -4.23 -19.79
N ARG A 98 5.95 -5.36 -19.09
CA ARG A 98 6.90 -6.46 -19.20
C ARG A 98 6.73 -7.32 -20.46
N TYR A 99 5.49 -7.69 -20.80
CA TYR A 99 5.24 -8.75 -21.77
C TYR A 99 4.67 -8.26 -23.10
N LYS A 100 4.22 -7.02 -23.19
CA LYS A 100 3.54 -6.49 -24.39
C LYS A 100 4.28 -5.35 -25.05
N LEU A 101 5.09 -4.59 -24.32
CA LEU A 101 5.93 -3.55 -24.92
C LEU A 101 7.11 -4.18 -25.68
N ARG A 102 7.41 -3.59 -26.83
CA ARG A 102 8.52 -4.02 -27.70
C ARG A 102 9.82 -3.30 -27.36
N ASP A 103 9.71 -2.05 -26.94
CA ASP A 103 10.86 -1.21 -26.60
C ASP A 103 11.18 -1.28 -25.11
N ALA A 104 12.47 -1.47 -24.82
CA ALA A 104 13.01 -1.59 -23.47
C ALA A 104 12.97 -0.26 -22.69
N SER A 105 13.26 0.86 -23.35
CA SER A 105 13.20 2.19 -22.74
C SER A 105 11.76 2.57 -22.40
N ASP A 106 10.82 2.33 -23.31
CA ASP A 106 9.40 2.59 -23.04
C ASP A 106 8.88 1.73 -21.89
N ALA A 107 9.26 0.45 -21.85
CA ALA A 107 8.93 -0.43 -20.74
C ALA A 107 9.48 0.07 -19.41
N GLU A 108 10.73 0.52 -19.37
CA GLU A 108 11.32 1.09 -18.16
C GLU A 108 10.59 2.36 -17.70
N GLN A 109 10.23 3.26 -18.61
CA GLN A 109 9.49 4.48 -18.28
C GLN A 109 8.10 4.16 -17.72
N VAL A 110 7.37 3.22 -18.33
CA VAL A 110 6.06 2.78 -17.83
C VAL A 110 6.18 2.15 -16.45
N ILE A 111 7.13 1.24 -16.24
CA ILE A 111 7.34 0.61 -14.93
C ILE A 111 7.68 1.66 -13.87
N LYS A 112 8.57 2.61 -14.21
CA LYS A 112 8.92 3.71 -13.31
C LYS A 112 7.71 4.57 -12.95
N ALA A 113 6.87 4.90 -13.93
CA ALA A 113 5.66 5.69 -13.69
C ALA A 113 4.69 4.95 -12.76
N VAL A 114 4.45 3.66 -13.01
CA VAL A 114 3.59 2.81 -12.16
C VAL A 114 4.13 2.77 -10.73
N LEU A 115 5.40 2.39 -10.55
CA LEU A 115 5.99 2.27 -9.20
C LEU A 115 6.05 3.63 -8.47
N ALA A 116 6.25 4.74 -9.18
CA ALA A 116 6.19 6.07 -8.58
C ALA A 116 4.77 6.43 -8.11
N SER A 117 3.74 6.12 -8.91
CA SER A 117 2.34 6.33 -8.51
C SER A 117 1.98 5.51 -7.27
N PHE A 118 2.38 4.25 -7.22
CA PHE A 118 2.12 3.39 -6.05
C PHE A 118 2.98 3.75 -4.83
N LEU A 119 4.19 4.25 -5.02
CA LEU A 119 4.97 4.84 -3.92
C LEU A 119 4.23 6.01 -3.28
N VAL A 120 3.65 6.90 -4.10
CA VAL A 120 2.86 8.04 -3.59
C VAL A 120 1.62 7.54 -2.86
N PHE A 121 0.97 6.50 -3.37
CA PHE A 121 -0.13 5.84 -2.68
C PHE A 121 0.28 5.29 -1.32
N ASP A 122 1.43 4.62 -1.20
CA ASP A 122 1.93 4.09 0.08
C ASP A 122 2.10 5.18 1.14
N ILE A 123 2.68 6.32 0.74
CA ILE A 123 2.88 7.48 1.62
C ILE A 123 1.53 7.99 2.12
N PHE A 124 0.56 8.18 1.22
CA PHE A 124 -0.76 8.67 1.60
C PHE A 124 -1.52 7.65 2.45
N HIS A 125 -1.38 6.36 2.18
CA HIS A 125 -2.03 5.30 2.93
C HIS A 125 -1.52 5.23 4.39
N ALA A 126 -0.20 5.17 4.57
CA ALA A 126 0.41 5.20 5.88
C ALA A 126 0.12 6.53 6.60
N GLY A 127 0.22 7.65 5.88
CA GLY A 127 -0.07 8.99 6.41
C GLY A 127 -1.52 9.14 6.87
N ALA A 128 -2.49 8.63 6.11
CA ALA A 128 -3.90 8.64 6.49
C ALA A 128 -4.15 7.82 7.76
N THR A 129 -3.51 6.65 7.88
CA THR A 129 -3.58 5.85 9.10
C THR A 129 -3.03 6.63 10.30
N LEU A 130 -1.82 7.19 10.18
CA LEU A 130 -1.21 7.99 11.25
C LEU A 130 -2.03 9.23 11.61
N ALA A 131 -2.68 9.85 10.63
CA ALA A 131 -3.52 11.02 10.85
C ALA A 131 -4.74 10.70 11.73
N VAL A 132 -5.24 9.46 11.69
CA VAL A 132 -6.36 8.99 12.52
C VAL A 132 -5.86 8.36 13.82
N THR A 133 -4.98 7.38 13.75
CA THR A 133 -4.58 6.57 14.92
C THR A 133 -3.54 7.27 15.80
N GLY A 134 -2.76 8.19 15.23
CA GLY A 134 -1.57 8.75 15.85
C GLY A 134 -0.36 7.81 15.79
N VAL A 135 0.84 8.37 15.95
CA VAL A 135 2.12 7.66 15.80
C VAL A 135 2.28 6.54 16.82
N ALA A 136 1.81 6.74 18.06
CA ALA A 136 1.94 5.75 19.13
C ALA A 136 1.26 4.41 18.79
N ALA A 137 0.15 4.43 18.04
CA ALA A 137 -0.56 3.22 17.63
C ALA A 137 0.18 2.41 16.55
N ALA A 138 1.11 3.03 15.82
CA ALA A 138 1.92 2.37 14.81
C ALA A 138 3.25 1.83 15.36
N LEU A 139 3.60 2.12 16.63
CA LEU A 139 4.84 1.69 17.25
C LEU A 139 4.62 0.48 18.19
N PRO A 140 5.61 -0.41 18.32
CA PRO A 140 5.55 -1.47 19.33
C PRO A 140 5.50 -0.86 20.74
N GLY A 141 4.54 -1.30 21.55
CA GLY A 141 4.29 -0.76 22.89
C GLY A 141 3.40 -1.67 23.73
N SER A 142 2.99 -1.18 24.91
CA SER A 142 2.18 -1.93 25.89
C SER A 142 0.77 -2.29 25.38
N SER A 143 0.22 -1.51 24.45
CA SER A 143 -1.03 -1.80 23.75
C SER A 143 -0.73 -1.95 22.26
N MET A 144 -0.58 -3.19 21.78
CA MET A 144 -0.27 -3.46 20.38
C MET A 144 -1.53 -3.36 19.50
N HIS A 145 -1.61 -2.30 18.70
CA HIS A 145 -2.64 -2.16 17.66
C HIS A 145 -2.15 -2.77 16.36
N ILE A 146 -2.13 -4.10 16.31
CA ILE A 146 -1.53 -4.88 15.21
C ILE A 146 -1.99 -4.39 13.84
N TYR A 147 -3.28 -4.07 13.68
CA TYR A 147 -3.80 -3.63 12.40
C TYR A 147 -3.38 -2.20 12.01
N ALA A 148 -3.32 -1.27 12.96
CA ALA A 148 -2.76 0.07 12.72
C ALA A 148 -1.26 -0.03 12.36
N MET A 149 -0.52 -0.91 13.03
CA MET A 149 0.86 -1.22 12.70
C MET A 149 0.97 -1.79 11.27
N VAL A 150 0.12 -2.75 10.90
CA VAL A 150 0.10 -3.32 9.54
C VAL A 150 -0.19 -2.23 8.49
N ASN A 151 -1.19 -1.38 8.71
CA ASN A 151 -1.55 -0.28 7.79
C ASN A 151 -0.48 0.81 7.66
N VAL A 152 0.54 0.82 8.51
CA VAL A 152 1.69 1.73 8.40
C VAL A 152 2.90 0.99 7.84
N TRP A 153 3.31 -0.11 8.47
CA TRP A 153 4.55 -0.80 8.15
C TRP A 153 4.52 -1.57 6.85
N VAL A 154 3.37 -2.13 6.45
CA VAL A 154 3.26 -2.83 5.16
C VAL A 154 3.42 -1.85 3.99
N PRO A 155 2.69 -0.72 3.90
CA PRO A 155 2.96 0.30 2.88
C PRO A 155 4.38 0.85 2.93
N MET A 156 4.96 1.05 4.12
CA MET A 156 6.36 1.49 4.24
C MET A 156 7.35 0.45 3.71
N ALA A 157 7.10 -0.85 3.92
CA ALA A 157 7.91 -1.91 3.34
C ALA A 157 7.80 -1.92 1.80
N TRP A 158 6.60 -1.76 1.25
CA TRP A 158 6.41 -1.67 -0.20
C TRP A 158 7.07 -0.43 -0.79
N LEU A 159 6.95 0.72 -0.13
CA LEU A 159 7.66 1.95 -0.49
C LEU A 159 9.16 1.71 -0.60
N LEU A 160 9.77 1.04 0.37
CA LEU A 160 11.21 0.73 0.35
C LEU A 160 11.58 -0.18 -0.83
N LEU A 161 10.75 -1.18 -1.15
CA LEU A 161 10.95 -2.06 -2.29
C LEU A 161 10.79 -1.32 -3.64
N ARG A 162 9.87 -0.35 -3.72
CA ARG A 162 9.71 0.50 -4.90
C ARG A 162 10.92 1.40 -5.09
N VAL A 163 11.38 2.03 -4.02
CA VAL A 163 12.62 2.83 -4.01
C VAL A 163 13.82 1.97 -4.40
N SER A 164 13.92 0.74 -3.89
CA SER A 164 15.03 -0.16 -4.26
C SER A 164 15.06 -0.45 -5.76
N TRP A 165 13.90 -0.66 -6.38
CA TRP A 165 13.82 -0.83 -7.84
C TRP A 165 14.25 0.45 -8.58
N MET A 166 13.76 1.62 -8.14
CA MET A 166 14.08 2.91 -8.77
C MET A 166 15.57 3.27 -8.67
N LEU A 167 16.23 2.87 -7.59
CA LEU A 167 17.68 3.01 -7.41
C LEU A 167 18.50 1.98 -8.21
N GLY A 168 17.84 1.04 -8.88
CA GLY A 168 18.50 0.02 -9.70
C GLY A 168 19.00 -1.19 -8.91
N LEU A 169 18.59 -1.38 -7.65
CA LEU A 169 19.08 -2.47 -6.81
C LEU A 169 18.70 -3.84 -7.40
N GLY A 170 19.72 -4.65 -7.69
CA GLY A 170 19.62 -5.98 -8.28
C GLY A 170 19.30 -6.02 -9.79
N ARG A 171 19.14 -4.87 -10.44
CA ARG A 171 19.08 -4.80 -11.90
C ARG A 171 20.49 -4.96 -12.47
N LYS A 172 20.69 -5.85 -13.44
CA LYS A 172 21.96 -5.92 -14.18
C LYS A 172 22.10 -4.63 -14.99
N SER A 173 23.03 -3.76 -14.61
CA SER A 173 23.18 -2.45 -15.21
C SER A 173 23.49 -2.53 -16.71
N ALA A 174 22.52 -2.24 -17.57
CA ALA A 174 22.78 -1.67 -18.89
C ALA A 174 23.01 -0.14 -18.82
N VAL A 175 22.76 0.48 -17.65
CA VAL A 175 22.73 1.95 -17.49
C VAL A 175 24.12 2.59 -17.27
N ILE A 176 25.18 1.81 -17.01
CA ILE A 176 26.54 2.37 -16.90
C ILE A 176 27.21 2.57 -18.27
N ARG A 177 26.67 1.99 -19.36
CA ARG A 177 27.31 2.07 -20.69
C ARG A 177 26.88 3.28 -21.54
N ALA A 178 25.68 3.84 -21.32
CA ALA A 178 25.18 4.97 -22.11
C ALA A 178 25.67 6.36 -21.65
N LYS A 179 26.48 6.43 -20.58
CA LYS A 179 27.10 7.68 -20.11
C LYS A 179 28.61 7.73 -20.33
N LYS A 180 29.17 6.75 -21.05
CA LYS A 180 30.62 6.56 -21.27
C LYS A 180 31.02 6.41 -22.75
N GLU A 181 30.09 6.67 -23.67
CA GLU A 181 30.38 6.89 -25.09
C GLU A 181 29.95 8.30 -25.48
#